data_AF-A0A1G7WV99-F1
#
_entry.id   AF-A0A1G7WV99-F1
#
_cell.length_a   1.000
_cell.length_b   1.000
_cell.length_c   1.000
_cell.angle_alpha   90.00
_cell.angle_beta   90.00
_cell.angle_gamma   90.00
#
_symmetry.space_group_name_H-M   'P 1'
#
loop_
_entity.id
_entity.type
_entity.pdbx_description
1 polymer ?
#
loop_
_entity_poly.entity_id
_entity_poly.type
_entity_poly.pdbx_seq_one_letter_code
_entity_poly.pdbx_strand_id
1 'polypeptide(L)'
;MTRVLDAALRKAAAVWITSPGHEPRLVHAHWRDDALWVMSGGTEPEVPLGDGAQVTVTVRSPSTHSHLVDAPATAHLTEPDEDTAQALRTARLNTTPEWESVYRLEFGA
;
A
#
# COMPACT_ATOMS: atom_id res chain seq x y z
N MET A 1 -8.00 -12.99 -5.66
CA MET A 1 -7.42 -11.86 -6.44
C MET A 1 -7.80 -11.93 -7.93
N THR A 2 -8.30 -10.85 -8.53
CA THR A 2 -8.61 -10.79 -9.97
C THR A 2 -7.41 -10.33 -10.82
N ARG A 3 -7.35 -10.73 -12.10
CA ARG A 3 -6.29 -10.31 -13.04
C ARG A 3 -6.24 -8.78 -13.24
N VAL A 4 -7.38 -8.11 -13.14
CA VAL A 4 -7.48 -6.64 -13.27
C VAL A 4 -6.84 -5.96 -12.05
N LEU A 5 -7.12 -6.45 -10.84
CA LEU A 5 -6.56 -5.91 -9.61
C LEU A 5 -5.03 -6.09 -9.56
N ASP A 6 -4.51 -7.29 -9.86
CA ASP A 6 -3.06 -7.54 -9.93
C ASP A 6 -2.38 -6.59 -10.93
N ALA A 7 -2.92 -6.46 -12.15
CA ALA A 7 -2.37 -5.56 -13.16
C ALA A 7 -2.44 -4.08 -12.76
N ALA A 8 -3.45 -3.67 -12.00
CA ALA A 8 -3.58 -2.32 -11.49
C ALA A 8 -2.55 -2.04 -10.38
N LEU A 9 -2.40 -2.95 -9.41
CA LEU A 9 -1.46 -2.82 -8.29
C LEU A 9 0.00 -2.84 -8.75
N ARG A 10 0.36 -3.67 -9.75
CA ARG A 10 1.69 -3.66 -10.37
C ARG A 10 2.10 -2.31 -10.95
N LYS A 11 1.13 -1.48 -11.33
CA LYS A 11 1.37 -0.15 -11.93
C LYS A 11 1.16 1.00 -10.94
N ALA A 12 0.55 0.72 -9.79
CA ALA A 12 0.24 1.73 -8.80
C ALA A 12 1.49 2.03 -7.97
N ALA A 13 2.02 3.25 -8.09
CA ALA A 13 3.06 3.77 -7.19
C ALA A 13 2.48 4.34 -5.88
N ALA A 14 1.17 4.56 -5.85
CA ALA A 14 0.42 5.01 -4.69
C ALA A 14 -1.02 4.50 -4.75
N VAL A 15 -1.61 4.27 -3.59
CA VAL A 15 -3.01 3.87 -3.42
C VAL A 15 -3.67 4.68 -2.33
N TRP A 16 -5.00 4.71 -2.34
CA TRP A 16 -5.75 5.22 -1.19
C TRP A 16 -6.07 4.07 -0.24
N ILE A 17 -5.87 4.28 1.05
CA ILE A 17 -6.27 3.35 2.10
C ILE A 17 -7.36 4.01 2.94
N THR A 18 -8.47 3.31 3.07
CA THR A 18 -9.56 3.66 3.98
C THR A 18 -9.67 2.61 5.08
N SER A 19 -9.53 3.01 6.34
CA SER A 19 -9.79 2.18 7.51
C SER A 19 -11.04 2.68 8.26
N PRO A 20 -11.79 1.80 8.96
CA PRO A 20 -12.98 2.21 9.70
C PRO A 20 -12.67 3.31 10.71
N GLY A 21 -13.42 4.42 10.64
CA GLY A 21 -13.25 5.56 11.56
C GLY A 21 -12.16 6.56 11.16
N HIS A 22 -11.49 6.36 10.02
CA HIS A 22 -10.44 7.26 9.53
C HIS A 22 -10.74 7.76 8.10
N GLU A 23 -10.32 8.98 7.81
CA GLU A 23 -10.38 9.51 6.44
C GLU A 23 -9.43 8.76 5.51
N PRO A 24 -9.78 8.60 4.21
CA PRO A 24 -8.91 7.97 3.23
C PRO A 24 -7.56 8.68 3.12
N ARG A 25 -6.47 7.91 3.07
CA ARG A 25 -5.10 8.43 2.94
C ARG A 25 -4.43 7.91 1.68
N LEU A 26 -3.83 8.82 0.91
CA LEU A 26 -2.97 8.46 -0.20
C LEU A 26 -1.58 8.09 0.33
N VAL A 27 -1.13 6.87 0.03
CA VAL A 27 0.14 6.34 0.53
C VAL A 27 0.95 5.77 -0.62
N HIS A 28 2.27 5.80 -0.47
CA HIS A 28 3.15 5.05 -1.37
C HIS A 28 3.03 3.57 -1.10
N ALA A 29 2.97 2.80 -2.18
CA ALA A 29 2.75 1.38 -2.10
C ALA A 29 3.59 0.65 -3.14
N HIS A 30 4.04 -0.54 -2.78
CA HIS A 30 4.83 -1.40 -3.64
C HIS A 30 4.20 -2.78 -3.72
N TRP A 31 3.81 -3.19 -4.92
CA TRP A 31 3.26 -4.53 -5.16
C TRP A 31 4.39 -5.54 -5.31
N ARG A 32 4.46 -6.50 -4.39
CA ARG A 32 5.51 -7.51 -4.34
C ARG A 32 5.03 -8.77 -3.60
N ASP A 33 5.40 -9.93 -4.14
CA ASP A 33 5.12 -11.25 -3.53
C ASP A 33 3.63 -11.41 -3.16
N ASP A 34 2.77 -11.07 -4.12
CA ASP A 34 1.31 -11.11 -4.05
C ASP A 34 0.71 -10.31 -2.87
N ALA A 35 1.44 -9.31 -2.36
CA ALA A 35 0.98 -8.38 -1.35
C ALA A 35 1.32 -6.93 -1.71
N LEU A 36 0.55 -6.01 -1.13
CA LEU A 36 0.85 -4.58 -1.24
C LEU A 36 1.57 -4.13 0.02
N TRP A 37 2.81 -3.68 -0.15
CA TRP A 37 3.65 -3.19 0.93
C TRP A 37 3.54 -1.68 1.07
N VAL A 38 3.31 -1.20 2.29
CA VAL A 38 3.05 0.22 2.59
C VAL A 38 3.94 0.66 3.73
N MET A 39 4.68 1.75 3.51
CA MET A 39 5.50 2.41 4.54
C MET A 39 4.67 3.48 5.25
N SER A 40 4.87 3.63 6.56
CA SER A 40 4.16 4.60 7.39
C SER A 40 5.11 5.24 8.41
N GLY A 41 4.95 6.55 8.62
CA GLY A 41 5.77 7.35 9.54
C GLY A 41 7.11 7.77 8.94
N GLY A 42 7.93 8.48 9.72
CA GLY A 42 9.20 9.03 9.26
C GLY A 42 9.01 10.11 8.18
N THR A 43 9.48 9.84 6.96
CA THR A 43 9.26 10.71 5.79
C THR A 43 8.00 10.36 5.01
N GLU A 44 7.32 9.26 5.35
CA GLU A 44 6.12 8.79 4.68
C GLU A 44 4.85 9.20 5.42
N PRO A 45 3.70 9.29 4.73
CA PRO A 45 2.42 9.60 5.38
C PRO A 45 2.11 8.58 6.49
N GLU A 46 1.72 9.09 7.66
CA GLU A 46 1.26 8.23 8.74
C GLU A 46 -0.11 7.64 8.39
N VAL A 47 -0.20 6.31 8.50
CA VAL A 47 -1.41 5.53 8.26
C VAL A 47 -1.84 4.89 9.58
N PRO A 48 -3.00 5.28 10.16
CA PRO A 48 -3.44 4.75 11.45
C PRO A 48 -4.03 3.34 11.28
N LEU A 49 -3.16 2.36 11.05
CA LEU A 49 -3.51 0.95 10.89
C LEU A 49 -3.04 0.16 12.11
N GLY A 50 -3.96 -0.60 12.71
CA GLY A 50 -3.59 -1.68 13.61
C GLY A 50 -3.19 -2.93 12.83
N ASP A 51 -2.42 -3.82 13.47
CA ASP A 51 -2.22 -5.17 12.95
C ASP A 51 -3.56 -5.92 12.86
N GLY A 52 -3.81 -6.61 11.75
CA GLY A 52 -5.07 -7.27 11.42
C GLY A 52 -6.21 -6.33 10.99
N ALA A 53 -5.94 -5.04 10.80
CA ALA A 53 -6.99 -4.09 10.43
C ALA A 53 -7.60 -4.40 9.05
N GLN A 54 -8.93 -4.40 9.00
CA GLN A 54 -9.67 -4.50 7.74
C GLN A 54 -9.69 -3.14 7.05
N VAL A 55 -9.19 -3.07 5.83
CA VAL A 55 -9.07 -1.83 5.05
C VAL A 55 -9.68 -2.00 3.66
N THR A 56 -10.04 -0.87 3.06
CA THR A 56 -10.33 -0.81 1.62
C THR A 56 -9.19 -0.09 0.92
N VAL A 57 -8.58 -0.76 -0.05
CA VAL A 57 -7.58 -0.18 -0.95
C VAL A 57 -8.28 0.29 -2.21
N THR A 58 -8.22 1.59 -2.48
CA THR A 58 -8.76 2.17 -3.70
C THR A 58 -7.61 2.51 -4.66
N VAL A 59 -7.64 1.88 -5.83
CA VAL A 59 -6.69 2.18 -6.92
C VAL A 59 -7.33 3.13 -7.91
N ARG A 60 -6.58 4.16 -8.32
CA ARG A 60 -7.00 5.13 -9.33
C ARG A 60 -6.04 5.12 -10.52
N SER A 61 -6.55 5.49 -11.69
CA SER A 61 -5.75 5.63 -12.91
C SER A 61 -4.70 6.72 -12.73
N PRO A 62 -3.41 6.43 -12.97
CA PRO A 62 -2.36 7.45 -12.82
C PRO A 62 -2.44 8.55 -13.89
N SER A 63 -3.13 8.33 -15.02
CA SER A 63 -3.24 9.31 -16.11
C SER A 63 -4.53 10.11 -16.09
N THR A 64 -5.65 9.48 -15.70
CA THR A 64 -6.99 10.12 -15.71
C THR A 64 -7.51 10.43 -14.32
N HIS A 65 -6.84 9.93 -13.28
CA HIS A 65 -7.25 10.00 -11.87
C HIS A 65 -8.62 9.37 -11.58
N SER A 66 -9.20 8.68 -12.57
CA SER A 66 -10.47 7.98 -12.44
C SER A 66 -10.32 6.81 -11.46
N HIS A 67 -11.40 6.52 -10.73
CA HIS A 67 -11.51 5.31 -9.94
C HIS A 67 -11.36 4.07 -10.82
N LEU A 68 -10.58 3.08 -10.37
CA LEU A 68 -10.44 1.79 -11.06
C LEU A 68 -11.08 0.66 -10.27
N VAL A 69 -10.73 0.53 -8.99
CA VAL A 69 -11.18 -0.59 -8.14
C VAL A 69 -11.06 -0.23 -6.67
N ASP A 70 -12.04 -0.70 -5.90
CA ASP A 70 -11.96 -0.81 -4.44
C ASP A 70 -11.79 -2.29 -4.10
N ALA A 71 -10.77 -2.60 -3.33
CA ALA A 71 -10.42 -3.96 -2.97
C ALA A 71 -10.26 -4.08 -1.45
N PRO A 72 -11.03 -4.95 -0.77
CA PRO A 72 -10.84 -5.20 0.64
C PRO A 72 -9.52 -5.93 0.87
N ALA A 73 -8.81 -5.54 1.93
CA ALA A 73 -7.55 -6.16 2.34
C ALA A 73 -7.45 -6.20 3.87
N THR A 74 -6.58 -7.09 4.36
CA THR A 74 -6.17 -7.11 5.76
C THR A 74 -4.76 -6.55 5.86
N ALA A 75 -4.57 -5.56 6.73
CA ALA A 75 -3.27 -4.97 7.00
C ALA A 75 -2.54 -5.73 8.10
N HIS A 76 -1.34 -6.22 7.81
CA HIS A 76 -0.47 -6.84 8.79
C HIS A 76 0.74 -5.97 9.07
N LEU A 77 0.97 -5.64 10.33
CA LEU A 77 2.20 -4.96 10.72
C LEU A 77 3.36 -5.96 10.56
N THR A 78 4.36 -5.63 9.76
CA THR A 78 5.41 -6.58 9.35
C THR A 78 6.76 -5.90 9.37
N GLU A 79 7.77 -6.60 9.88
CA GLU A 79 9.17 -6.24 9.65
C GLU A 79 9.60 -6.79 8.28
N PRO A 80 9.91 -5.94 7.29
CA PRO A 80 10.38 -6.42 6.00
C PRO A 80 11.79 -7.02 6.15
N ASP A 81 12.08 -8.08 5.40
CA ASP A 81 13.45 -8.53 5.22
C ASP A 81 14.30 -7.49 4.45
N GLU A 82 15.61 -7.73 4.40
CA GLU A 82 16.55 -6.77 3.78
C GLU A 82 16.24 -6.51 2.30
N ASP A 83 15.86 -7.56 1.55
CA ASP A 83 15.54 -7.45 0.12
C ASP A 83 14.25 -6.64 -0.10
N THR A 84 13.23 -6.89 0.71
CA THR A 84 11.96 -6.14 0.67
C THR A 84 12.17 -4.69 1.09
N ALA A 85 12.96 -4.44 2.14
CA ALA A 85 13.32 -3.09 2.57
C ALA A 85 14.07 -2.34 1.46
N GLN A 86 14.99 -3.00 0.76
CA GLN A 86 15.71 -2.39 -0.35
C GLN A 86 14.79 -2.12 -1.56
N ALA A 87 13.86 -3.03 -1.86
CA ALA A 87 12.86 -2.83 -2.90
C ALA A 87 11.95 -1.63 -2.58
N LEU A 88 11.51 -1.49 -1.33
CA LEU A 88 10.73 -0.35 -0.85
C LEU A 88 11.48 0.98 -1.02
N ARG A 89 12.76 1.02 -0.63
CA ARG A 89 13.61 2.21 -0.84
C ARG A 89 13.75 2.57 -2.31
N THR A 90 13.96 1.57 -3.16
CA THR A 90 14.17 1.77 -4.60
C THR A 90 12.89 2.19 -5.33
N ALA A 91 11.73 1.68 -4.90
CA ALA A 91 10.43 2.05 -5.46
C ALA A 91 10.06 3.52 -5.15
N ARG A 92 10.65 4.11 -4.11
CA ARG A 92 10.44 5.51 -3.75
C ARG A 92 11.34 6.42 -4.57
N LEU A 93 10.83 6.90 -5.71
CA LEU A 93 11.61 7.69 -6.65
C LEU A 93 11.81 9.17 -6.26
N ASN A 94 10.96 9.71 -5.38
CA ASN A 94 10.90 11.15 -5.10
C ASN A 94 11.70 11.59 -3.87
N THR A 95 12.12 10.64 -3.03
CA THR A 95 12.87 10.91 -1.80
C THR A 95 13.53 9.62 -1.33
N THR A 96 14.51 9.74 -0.43
CA THR A 96 14.95 8.61 0.39
C THR A 96 13.87 8.36 1.46
N PRO A 97 13.21 7.19 1.47
CA PRO A 97 12.19 6.92 2.47
C PRO A 97 12.83 6.49 3.79
N GLU A 98 12.36 7.11 4.88
CA GLU A 98 12.47 6.61 6.24
C GLU A 98 11.07 6.28 6.73
N TRP A 99 10.92 5.17 7.46
CA TRP A 99 9.64 4.70 7.96
C TRP A 99 9.75 4.22 9.40
N GLU A 100 8.66 4.31 10.12
CA GLU A 100 8.53 3.78 11.48
C GLU A 100 7.87 2.40 11.49
N SER A 101 6.99 2.15 10.51
CA SER A 101 6.24 0.91 10.38
C SER A 101 6.04 0.55 8.91
N VAL A 102 5.93 -0.76 8.65
CA VAL A 102 5.60 -1.29 7.33
C VAL A 102 4.41 -2.24 7.47
N TYR A 103 3.45 -2.08 6.58
CA TYR A 103 2.26 -2.92 6.51
C TYR A 103 2.29 -3.76 5.25
N ARG A 104 2.06 -5.06 5.40
CA ARG A 104 1.77 -5.98 4.31
C ARG A 104 0.26 -6.13 4.19
N LEU A 105 -0.32 -5.61 3.11
CA LEU A 105 -1.74 -5.73 2.83
C LEU A 105 -2.01 -6.97 2.00
N GLU A 106 -2.80 -7.89 2.56
CA GLU A 106 -3.23 -9.11 1.90
C GLU A 106 -4.66 -8.95 1.39
N PHE A 107 -4.88 -9.24 0.12
CA PHE A 107 -6.21 -9.19 -0.49
C PHE A 107 -6.90 -10.55 -0.35
N GLY A 108 -8.19 -10.52 0.01
CA GLY A 108 -9.02 -11.72 0.05
C GLY A 108 -9.04 -12.47 -1.28
N ALA A 109 -9.25 -13.79 -1.22
CA ALA A 109 -9.39 -14.66 -2.38
C ALA A 109 -10.55 -14.21 -3.28
#